data_AF-A0A7I0JI37-F1
#
_entry.id   AF-A0A7I0JI37-F1
#
_cell.length_a   1.000
_cell.length_b   1.000
_cell.length_c   1.000
_cell.angle_alpha   90.00
_cell.angle_beta   90.00
_cell.angle_gamma   90.00
#
_symmetry.space_group_name_H-M   'P 1'
#
loop_
_entity.id
_entity.type
_entity.pdbx_description
1 polymer ?
#
loop_
_entity_poly.entity_id
_entity_poly.type
_entity_poly.pdbx_seq_one_letter_code
_entity_poly.pdbx_strand_id
1 'polypeptide(L)'
;MPLQIVHHPGYDAGFAVNHRFPMSKYPLLMQALEARGLASRDALAMPEPAPASWLKLAHTADYVDQVLACQVPERIEREIGFPVGPRVSLRAQLAAGGTVLAARLALRHGIACNAGGTVLAARLALRHGIACNAAGGSHHARRAQGAGFCTFNDVAVASLVLLTEGAARNILIVDLDVHQGDGTADILKDEPRAFTFSMHGERNYPVRKIASDLDVALPDGTGDAAYLDRLGGILPDLSARARWDIVFYNAGVDVHAEDRLGRLSLSDDGLRARDTMVVRHFRRLGMPICGVIGGGYSTDVPALAARHAILFEVASGFA
;
A
#
# COMPACT_ATOMS: atom_id res chain seq x y z
N MET A 1 18.79 6.06 11.06
CA MET A 1 17.66 5.99 11.99
C MET A 1 16.81 4.82 11.56
N PRO A 2 16.09 4.16 12.45
CA PRO A 2 15.29 3.01 12.05
C PRO A 2 14.15 3.41 11.11
N LEU A 3 13.79 2.50 10.20
CA LEU A 3 12.62 2.63 9.33
C LEU A 3 11.38 2.93 10.17
N GLN A 4 10.60 3.94 9.78
CA GLN A 4 9.33 4.22 10.44
C GLN A 4 8.28 3.22 10.00
N ILE A 5 7.74 2.45 10.93
CA ILE A 5 6.77 1.37 10.72
C ILE A 5 5.47 1.75 11.43
N VAL A 6 4.36 1.74 10.69
CA VAL A 6 3.03 2.00 11.23
C VAL A 6 2.29 0.68 11.45
N HIS A 7 1.86 0.42 12.68
CA HIS A 7 1.14 -0.80 13.03
C HIS A 7 0.09 -0.56 14.12
N HIS A 8 -1.01 -1.31 14.06
CA HIS A 8 -1.99 -1.40 15.13
C HIS A 8 -2.44 -2.88 15.32
N PRO A 9 -2.57 -3.40 16.55
CA PRO A 9 -3.06 -4.77 16.78
C PRO A 9 -4.45 -5.04 16.16
N GLY A 10 -5.28 -4.00 16.10
CA GLY A 10 -6.58 -4.00 15.41
C GLY A 10 -6.54 -4.16 13.88
N TYR A 11 -5.35 -4.30 13.28
CA TYR A 11 -5.23 -4.77 11.90
C TYR A 11 -5.72 -6.22 11.73
N ASP A 12 -5.75 -7.00 12.81
CA ASP A 12 -6.40 -8.31 12.84
C ASP A 12 -7.87 -8.23 13.28
N ALA A 13 -8.78 -8.40 12.31
CA ALA A 13 -10.21 -8.50 12.57
C ALA A 13 -10.64 -9.88 13.12
N GLY A 14 -9.70 -10.82 13.33
CA GLY A 14 -9.91 -12.11 13.97
C GLY A 14 -10.74 -13.08 13.15
N PHE A 15 -10.44 -13.16 11.85
CA PHE A 15 -11.07 -14.16 10.98
C PHE A 15 -10.60 -15.56 11.32
N ALA A 16 -11.40 -16.57 10.96
CA ALA A 16 -10.99 -17.97 11.11
C ALA A 16 -9.68 -18.25 10.34
N VAL A 17 -8.85 -19.12 10.89
CA VAL A 17 -7.50 -19.43 10.34
C VAL A 17 -7.56 -19.91 8.88
N ASN A 18 -8.64 -20.59 8.50
CA ASN A 18 -8.87 -21.12 7.16
C ASN A 18 -9.65 -20.17 6.23
N HIS A 19 -9.91 -18.93 6.65
CA HIS A 19 -10.63 -17.96 5.83
C HIS A 19 -9.85 -17.66 4.52
N ARG A 20 -10.58 -17.35 3.43
CA ARG A 20 -9.96 -17.02 2.12
C ARG A 20 -9.06 -15.77 2.19
N PHE A 21 -9.29 -14.91 3.16
CA PHE A 21 -8.40 -13.80 3.49
C PHE A 21 -7.64 -14.14 4.79
N PRO A 22 -6.32 -14.40 4.74
CA PRO A 22 -5.53 -14.82 5.90
C PRO A 22 -5.22 -13.63 6.82
N MET A 23 -6.21 -13.22 7.63
CA MET A 23 -6.13 -12.05 8.50
C MET A 23 -5.00 -12.16 9.56
N SER A 24 -4.67 -13.39 9.98
CA SER A 24 -3.56 -13.66 10.90
C SER A 24 -2.17 -13.29 10.35
N LYS A 25 -2.06 -12.92 9.06
CA LYS A 25 -0.80 -12.41 8.50
C LYS A 25 -0.30 -11.13 9.17
N TYR A 26 -1.19 -10.27 9.67
CA TYR A 26 -0.81 -8.99 10.29
C TYR A 26 -0.05 -9.15 11.62
N PRO A 27 -0.53 -9.92 12.61
CA PRO A 27 0.24 -10.16 13.84
C PRO A 27 1.50 -10.98 13.57
N LEU A 28 1.46 -11.95 12.65
CA LEU A 28 2.64 -12.73 12.28
C LEU A 28 3.70 -11.88 11.57
N LEU A 29 3.30 -10.92 10.74
CA LEU A 29 4.22 -9.95 10.15
C LEU A 29 4.95 -9.18 11.25
N MET A 30 4.23 -8.67 12.25
CA MET A 30 4.87 -7.95 13.37
C MET A 30 5.85 -8.81 14.14
N GLN A 31 5.49 -10.04 14.49
CA GLN A 31 6.41 -10.98 15.13
C GLN A 31 7.67 -11.19 14.27
N ALA A 32 7.49 -11.30 12.95
CA ALA A 32 8.58 -11.49 12.02
C ALA A 32 9.45 -10.23 11.88
N LEU A 33 8.91 -9.02 12.05
CA LEU A 33 9.67 -7.76 12.09
C LEU A 33 10.42 -7.58 13.41
N GLU A 34 9.82 -7.98 14.53
CA GLU A 34 10.45 -7.98 15.86
C GLU A 34 11.62 -8.95 15.91
N ALA A 35 11.44 -10.19 15.42
CA ALA A 35 12.49 -11.21 15.37
C ALA A 35 13.70 -10.78 14.52
N ARG A 36 13.49 -9.90 13.54
CA ARG A 36 14.54 -9.33 12.67
C ARG A 36 15.15 -8.03 13.22
N GLY A 37 14.69 -7.55 14.37
CA GLY A 37 15.16 -6.30 14.98
C GLY A 37 14.71 -5.03 14.26
N LEU A 38 13.70 -5.09 13.37
CA LEU A 38 13.20 -3.94 12.60
C LEU A 38 12.16 -3.13 13.38
N ALA A 39 11.41 -3.77 14.27
CA ALA A 39 10.30 -3.18 15.03
C ALA A 39 10.74 -2.66 16.42
N SER A 40 11.81 -1.88 16.49
CA SER A 40 12.21 -1.22 17.75
C SER A 40 11.17 -0.17 18.18
N ARG A 41 11.04 0.10 19.49
CA ARG A 41 10.02 1.04 20.02
C ARG A 41 10.07 2.43 19.37
N ASP A 42 11.26 2.95 19.09
CA ASP A 42 11.44 4.28 18.48
C ASP A 42 11.13 4.31 16.98
N ALA A 43 10.90 3.13 16.38
CA ALA A 43 10.59 2.95 14.97
C ALA A 43 9.10 2.68 14.72
N LEU A 44 8.33 2.38 15.78
CA LEU A 44 6.93 2.02 15.69
C LEU A 44 6.03 3.22 15.99
N ALA A 45 5.15 3.51 15.05
CA ALA A 45 4.07 4.47 15.21
C ALA A 45 2.72 3.74 15.18
N MET A 46 1.82 4.12 16.07
CA MET A 46 0.49 3.55 16.14
C MET A 46 -0.53 4.55 15.57
N PRO A 47 -1.35 4.16 14.58
CA PRO A 47 -2.35 5.05 14.02
C PRO A 47 -3.63 5.07 14.85
N GLU A 48 -4.32 6.20 14.76
CA GLU A 48 -5.72 6.31 15.15
C GLU A 48 -6.63 5.90 13.97
N PRO A 49 -7.88 5.47 14.24
CA PRO A 49 -8.88 5.25 13.18
C PRO A 49 -9.05 6.51 12.31
N ALA A 50 -9.06 6.34 10.99
CA ALA A 50 -9.31 7.47 10.08
C ALA A 50 -10.69 8.09 10.34
N PRO A 51 -10.79 9.42 10.53
CA PRO A 51 -12.07 10.08 10.70
C PRO A 51 -12.89 10.00 9.40
N ALA A 52 -14.22 10.03 9.53
CA ALA A 52 -15.14 9.95 8.41
C ALA A 52 -14.84 11.01 7.32
N SER A 53 -14.39 12.21 7.71
CA SER A 53 -14.03 13.28 6.78
C SER A 53 -12.90 12.89 5.83
N TRP A 54 -11.92 12.11 6.27
CA TRP A 54 -10.85 11.61 5.40
C TRP A 54 -11.37 10.54 4.45
N LEU A 55 -12.14 9.59 4.98
CA LEU A 55 -12.72 8.49 4.19
C LEU A 55 -13.63 9.03 3.07
N LYS A 56 -14.40 10.08 3.36
CA LYS A 56 -15.32 10.75 2.42
C LYS A 56 -14.63 11.54 1.31
N LEU A 57 -13.31 11.74 1.37
CA LEU A 57 -12.56 12.30 0.22
C LEU A 57 -12.49 11.27 -0.92
N ALA A 58 -12.20 10.01 -0.58
CA ALA A 58 -12.04 8.92 -1.54
C ALA A 58 -13.36 8.23 -1.87
N HIS A 59 -14.24 8.07 -0.87
CA HIS A 59 -15.47 7.30 -0.99
C HIS A 59 -16.72 8.17 -0.87
N THR A 60 -17.85 7.71 -1.43
CA THR A 60 -19.14 8.39 -1.27
C THR A 60 -19.55 8.45 0.21
N ALA A 61 -20.20 9.54 0.61
CA ALA A 61 -20.67 9.73 1.98
C ALA A 61 -21.53 8.54 2.46
N ASP A 62 -22.48 8.11 1.64
CA ASP A 62 -23.36 6.98 1.92
C ASP A 62 -22.60 5.69 2.19
N TYR A 63 -21.57 5.37 1.39
CA TYR A 63 -20.79 4.16 1.58
C TYR A 63 -19.97 4.22 2.88
N VAL A 64 -19.35 5.36 3.16
CA VAL A 64 -18.62 5.57 4.41
C VAL A 64 -19.55 5.40 5.61
N ASP A 65 -20.71 6.05 5.59
CA ASP A 65 -21.66 6.01 6.70
C ASP A 65 -22.20 4.58 6.92
N GLN A 66 -22.46 3.82 5.86
CA GLN A 66 -22.82 2.39 5.94
C GLN A 66 -21.73 1.54 6.60
N VAL A 67 -20.46 1.72 6.22
CA VAL A 67 -19.34 0.95 6.81
C VAL A 67 -19.14 1.32 8.28
N LEU A 68 -19.19 2.61 8.62
CA LEU A 68 -19.02 3.06 10.00
C LEU A 68 -20.17 2.60 10.91
N ALA A 69 -21.39 2.58 10.39
CA ALA A 69 -22.56 2.07 11.10
C ALA A 69 -22.66 0.53 11.10
N CYS A 70 -21.77 -0.18 10.39
CA CYS A 70 -21.86 -1.63 10.16
C CYS A 70 -23.20 -2.06 9.52
N GLN A 71 -23.70 -1.24 8.59
CA GLN A 71 -24.96 -1.42 7.85
C GLN A 71 -24.69 -1.54 6.34
N VAL A 72 -23.58 -2.16 5.96
CA VAL A 72 -23.22 -2.36 4.55
C VAL A 72 -24.22 -3.33 3.92
N PRO A 73 -24.85 -2.98 2.78
CA PRO A 73 -25.76 -3.87 2.08
C PRO A 73 -25.08 -5.21 1.74
N GLU A 74 -25.79 -6.33 1.93
CA GLU A 74 -25.26 -7.68 1.70
C GLU A 74 -24.63 -7.85 0.30
N ARG A 75 -25.20 -7.20 -0.72
CA ARG A 75 -24.62 -7.21 -2.07
C ARG A 75 -23.20 -6.66 -2.11
N ILE A 76 -22.88 -5.63 -1.33
CA ILE A 76 -21.54 -5.04 -1.23
C ILE A 76 -20.65 -5.92 -0.36
N GLU A 77 -21.16 -6.49 0.73
CA GLU A 77 -20.39 -7.44 1.55
C GLU A 77 -19.95 -8.67 0.74
N ARG A 78 -20.78 -9.14 -0.19
CA ARG A 78 -20.41 -10.22 -1.13
C ARG A 78 -19.29 -9.82 -2.09
N GLU A 79 -19.30 -8.58 -2.59
CA GLU A 79 -18.21 -8.05 -3.42
C GLU A 79 -16.91 -7.88 -2.62
N ILE A 80 -17.01 -7.44 -1.36
CA ILE A 80 -15.89 -7.39 -0.41
C ILE A 80 -15.38 -8.81 -0.12
N GLY A 81 -16.27 -9.79 -0.01
CA GLY A 81 -15.96 -11.18 0.30
C GLY A 81 -16.04 -11.53 1.78
N PHE A 82 -16.61 -10.65 2.61
CA PHE A 82 -16.92 -10.91 4.02
C PHE A 82 -17.90 -9.85 4.60
N PRO A 83 -18.64 -10.19 5.68
CA PRO A 83 -19.48 -9.23 6.39
C PRO A 83 -18.68 -8.09 7.04
N VAL A 84 -19.23 -6.88 7.03
CA VAL A 84 -18.60 -5.67 7.59
C VAL A 84 -19.15 -5.42 8.99
N GLY A 85 -18.70 -6.24 9.94
CA GLY A 85 -18.96 -6.04 11.37
C GLY A 85 -18.01 -5.03 12.03
N PRO A 86 -18.19 -4.76 13.35
CA PRO A 86 -17.41 -3.75 14.07
C PRO A 86 -15.89 -3.90 13.95
N ARG A 87 -15.38 -5.13 14.01
CA ARG A 87 -13.93 -5.40 13.89
C ARG A 87 -13.40 -5.11 12.48
N VAL A 88 -14.18 -5.42 11.45
CA VAL A 88 -13.81 -5.16 10.05
C VAL A 88 -13.85 -3.66 9.76
N SER A 89 -14.89 -2.96 10.23
CA SER A 89 -15.00 -1.50 10.12
C SER A 89 -13.85 -0.79 10.82
N LEU A 90 -13.54 -1.16 12.06
CA LEU A 90 -12.41 -0.59 12.80
C LEU A 90 -11.08 -0.86 12.10
N ARG A 91 -10.84 -2.09 11.65
CA ARG A 91 -9.65 -2.45 10.87
C ARG A 91 -9.50 -1.56 9.64
N ALA A 92 -10.57 -1.37 8.87
CA ALA A 92 -10.54 -0.57 7.66
C ALA A 92 -10.19 0.90 7.96
N GLN A 93 -10.74 1.47 9.04
CA GLN A 93 -10.41 2.82 9.51
C GLN A 93 -8.94 2.91 9.95
N LEU A 94 -8.44 1.93 10.70
CA LEU A 94 -7.05 1.88 11.17
C LEU A 94 -6.06 1.71 10.01
N ALA A 95 -6.38 0.89 9.01
CA ALA A 95 -5.53 0.72 7.83
C ALA A 95 -5.42 2.03 7.04
N ALA A 96 -6.54 2.74 6.82
CA ALA A 96 -6.55 4.06 6.18
C ALA A 96 -5.78 5.11 7.00
N GLY A 97 -6.02 5.19 8.31
CA GLY A 97 -5.29 6.09 9.20
C GLY A 97 -3.79 5.78 9.24
N GLY A 98 -3.45 4.49 9.21
CA GLY A 98 -2.09 3.99 9.14
C GLY A 98 -1.34 4.44 7.89
N THR A 99 -1.99 4.36 6.72
CA THR A 99 -1.39 4.80 5.45
C THR A 99 -1.22 6.33 5.41
N VAL A 100 -2.16 7.11 5.95
CA VAL A 100 -1.99 8.57 6.10
C VAL A 100 -0.82 8.90 7.03
N LEU A 101 -0.72 8.22 8.19
CA LEU A 101 0.37 8.43 9.14
C LEU A 101 1.73 8.05 8.55
N ALA A 102 1.83 6.92 7.85
CA ALA A 102 3.04 6.49 7.17
C ALA A 102 3.47 7.51 6.12
N ALA A 103 2.53 8.02 5.31
CA ALA A 103 2.82 9.02 4.30
C ALA A 103 3.30 10.35 4.90
N ARG A 104 2.68 10.81 6.00
CA ARG A 104 3.15 12.00 6.74
C ARG A 104 4.53 11.80 7.36
N LEU A 105 4.85 10.60 7.85
CA LEU A 105 6.20 10.27 8.33
C LEU A 105 7.21 10.30 7.18
N ALA A 106 6.90 9.68 6.04
CA ALA A 106 7.76 9.71 4.86
C ALA A 106 8.06 11.15 4.39
N LEU A 107 7.03 12.01 4.31
CA LEU A 107 7.19 13.43 3.95
C LEU A 107 8.04 14.20 4.97
N ARG A 108 7.77 14.05 6.27
CA ARG A 108 8.49 14.75 7.34
C ARG A 108 9.98 14.37 7.38
N HIS A 109 10.29 13.09 7.20
CA HIS A 109 11.66 12.59 7.28
C HIS A 109 12.41 12.63 5.93
N GLY A 110 11.78 13.13 4.86
CA GLY A 110 12.20 12.91 3.47
C GLY A 110 12.33 14.13 2.54
N ILE A 111 12.24 15.37 3.03
CA ILE A 111 12.32 16.64 2.28
C ILE A 111 10.96 17.11 1.69
N ALA A 112 10.27 17.95 2.46
CA ALA A 112 9.39 18.98 1.91
C ALA A 112 9.99 20.35 2.28
N CYS A 113 10.73 20.97 1.35
CA CYS A 113 11.06 22.40 1.46
C CYS A 113 9.85 23.21 0.98
N ASN A 114 9.26 24.00 1.87
CA ASN A 114 8.80 25.33 1.52
C ASN A 114 9.02 26.27 2.72
N ALA A 115 10.00 27.18 2.56
CA ALA A 115 10.40 28.35 3.38
C ALA A 115 10.50 28.19 4.93
N GLY A 116 11.61 28.44 5.63
CA GLY A 116 12.87 29.09 5.29
C GLY A 116 13.88 29.02 6.45
N GLY A 117 15.11 29.51 6.21
CA GLY A 117 15.95 30.07 7.28
C GLY A 117 16.84 29.17 8.14
N THR A 118 16.84 27.83 8.04
CA THR A 118 17.81 26.97 8.79
C THR A 118 18.22 25.72 7.98
N VAL A 119 18.10 25.82 6.66
CA VAL A 119 18.04 24.68 5.74
C VAL A 119 19.41 24.03 5.50
N LEU A 120 20.54 24.72 5.66
CA LEU A 120 21.86 24.08 5.45
C LEU A 120 22.31 23.23 6.66
N ALA A 121 21.93 23.61 7.88
CA ALA A 121 22.18 22.82 9.09
C ALA A 121 21.18 21.66 9.26
N ALA A 122 19.92 21.86 8.85
CA ALA A 122 18.91 20.78 8.79
C ALA A 122 19.20 19.75 7.68
N ARG A 123 19.88 20.15 6.59
CA ARG A 123 20.26 19.27 5.46
C ARG A 123 21.28 18.18 5.81
N LEU A 124 22.01 18.30 6.91
CA LEU A 124 22.87 17.21 7.42
C LEU A 124 22.12 16.26 8.38
N ALA A 125 20.89 16.61 8.80
CA ALA A 125 20.19 15.99 9.94
C ALA A 125 18.96 15.13 9.61
N LEU A 126 18.43 15.11 8.38
CA LEU A 126 17.22 14.34 8.04
C LEU A 126 17.51 13.32 6.93
N ARG A 127 17.74 12.05 7.29
CA ARG A 127 18.28 11.04 6.37
C ARG A 127 17.29 10.00 5.81
N HIS A 128 16.01 9.96 6.21
CA HIS A 128 15.29 8.68 6.14
C HIS A 128 14.20 8.52 5.07
N GLY A 129 13.37 9.52 4.74
CA GLY A 129 12.48 9.55 3.56
C GLY A 129 11.70 8.30 3.11
N ILE A 130 11.53 7.28 3.96
CA ILE A 130 10.72 6.09 3.72
C ILE A 130 10.01 5.70 5.02
N ALA A 131 8.74 5.32 4.91
CA ALA A 131 7.95 4.74 5.98
C ALA A 131 7.03 3.67 5.40
N CYS A 132 6.68 2.66 6.20
CA CYS A 132 5.84 1.56 5.76
C CYS A 132 4.68 1.33 6.72
N ASN A 133 3.48 1.11 6.20
CA ASN A 133 2.34 0.62 6.96
C ASN A 133 2.34 -0.92 6.93
N ALA A 134 2.25 -1.57 8.09
CA ALA A 134 2.14 -3.02 8.24
C ALA A 134 0.77 -3.58 7.81
N ALA A 135 -0.12 -2.72 7.30
CA ALA A 135 -1.32 -3.08 6.56
C ALA A 135 -1.44 -2.20 5.31
N GLY A 136 -2.67 -1.93 4.87
CA GLY A 136 -2.95 -1.12 3.69
C GLY A 136 -2.75 -1.86 2.37
N GLY A 137 -2.79 -1.11 1.27
CA GLY A 137 -2.80 -1.66 -0.09
C GLY A 137 -4.17 -2.24 -0.47
N SER A 138 -5.25 -1.72 0.13
CA SER A 138 -6.64 -2.13 -0.11
C SER A 138 -7.18 -1.54 -1.42
N HIS A 139 -6.49 -1.82 -2.51
CA HIS A 139 -6.60 -1.14 -3.81
C HIS A 139 -7.87 -1.44 -4.62
N HIS A 140 -8.70 -2.41 -4.20
CA HIS A 140 -9.94 -2.80 -4.89
C HIS A 140 -11.18 -2.02 -4.43
N ALA A 141 -11.12 -1.34 -3.29
CA ALA A 141 -12.24 -0.53 -2.84
C ALA A 141 -12.42 0.67 -3.78
N ARG A 142 -13.61 0.76 -4.39
CA ARG A 142 -14.01 1.79 -5.36
C ARG A 142 -14.70 2.96 -4.67
N ARG A 143 -14.98 4.02 -5.42
CA ARG A 143 -15.58 5.24 -4.85
C ARG A 143 -16.88 4.98 -4.09
N ALA A 144 -17.76 4.10 -4.58
CA ALA A 144 -19.08 3.86 -3.98
C ALA A 144 -19.25 2.48 -3.31
N GLN A 145 -18.21 1.63 -3.28
CA GLN A 145 -18.30 0.29 -2.69
C GLN A 145 -16.94 -0.33 -2.42
N GLY A 146 -16.88 -1.24 -1.45
CA GLY A 146 -15.74 -2.15 -1.28
C GLY A 146 -15.81 -3.33 -2.27
N ALA A 147 -14.67 -3.97 -2.50
CA ALA A 147 -14.54 -5.15 -3.36
C ALA A 147 -13.23 -5.89 -3.06
N GLY A 148 -13.11 -7.17 -3.43
CA GLY A 148 -11.82 -7.87 -3.46
C GLY A 148 -11.06 -7.84 -2.14
N PHE A 149 -11.75 -8.09 -1.02
CA PHE A 149 -11.23 -8.00 0.35
C PHE A 149 -10.87 -6.60 0.85
N CYS A 150 -11.21 -5.56 0.09
CA CYS A 150 -10.94 -4.17 0.40
C CYS A 150 -12.24 -3.44 0.80
N THR A 151 -12.28 -2.86 2.00
CA THR A 151 -13.41 -2.05 2.48
C THR A 151 -13.20 -0.58 2.11
N PHE A 152 -12.11 0.04 2.57
CA PHE A 152 -11.71 1.38 2.13
C PHE A 152 -10.38 1.31 1.40
N ASN A 153 -10.18 2.20 0.44
CA ASN A 153 -8.95 2.34 -0.32
C ASN A 153 -8.00 3.28 0.43
N ASP A 154 -7.14 2.70 1.26
CA ASP A 154 -6.26 3.46 2.14
C ASP A 154 -5.25 4.35 1.38
N VAL A 155 -4.76 3.89 0.22
CA VAL A 155 -3.82 4.66 -0.61
C VAL A 155 -4.52 5.87 -1.26
N ALA A 156 -5.72 5.68 -1.79
CA ALA A 156 -6.49 6.79 -2.36
C ALA A 156 -6.94 7.79 -1.28
N VAL A 157 -7.36 7.31 -0.10
CA VAL A 157 -7.66 8.16 1.06
C VAL A 157 -6.43 8.98 1.46
N ALA A 158 -5.27 8.34 1.65
CA ALA A 158 -4.04 9.04 2.02
C ALA A 158 -3.63 10.07 0.97
N SER A 159 -3.74 9.72 -0.32
CA SER A 159 -3.43 10.62 -1.42
C SER A 159 -4.28 11.88 -1.37
N LEU A 160 -5.61 11.73 -1.29
CA LEU A 160 -6.53 12.86 -1.28
C LEU A 160 -6.45 13.70 0.00
N VAL A 161 -6.16 13.08 1.16
CA VAL A 161 -5.88 13.82 2.40
C VAL A 161 -4.67 14.73 2.22
N LEU A 162 -3.53 14.19 1.73
CA LEU A 162 -2.31 14.98 1.55
C LEU A 162 -2.48 16.10 0.51
N LEU A 163 -3.23 15.84 -0.57
CA LEU A 163 -3.55 16.84 -1.59
C LEU A 163 -4.49 17.94 -1.05
N THR A 164 -5.46 17.57 -0.21
CA THR A 164 -6.41 18.52 0.41
C THR A 164 -5.72 19.40 1.45
N GLU A 165 -4.79 18.83 2.21
CA GLU A 165 -3.99 19.55 3.22
C GLU A 165 -2.86 20.39 2.61
N GLY A 166 -2.60 20.26 1.30
CA GLY A 166 -1.47 20.91 0.62
C GLY A 166 -0.11 20.34 1.04
N ALA A 167 -0.09 19.17 1.70
CA ALA A 167 1.13 18.48 2.12
C ALA A 167 1.88 17.84 0.93
N ALA A 168 1.17 17.55 -0.15
CA ALA A 168 1.72 17.12 -1.44
C ALA A 168 0.98 17.83 -2.58
N ARG A 169 1.62 17.98 -3.73
CA ARG A 169 1.03 18.55 -4.96
C ARG A 169 1.00 17.55 -6.11
N ASN A 170 1.96 16.62 -6.17
CA ASN A 170 1.98 15.53 -7.14
C ASN A 170 2.25 14.20 -6.43
N ILE A 171 1.40 13.20 -6.68
CA ILE A 171 1.47 11.89 -6.04
C ILE A 171 1.60 10.82 -7.11
N LEU A 172 2.53 9.89 -6.92
CA LEU A 172 2.63 8.68 -7.72
C LEU A 172 2.16 7.47 -6.92
N ILE A 173 1.33 6.63 -7.53
CA ILE A 173 0.98 5.32 -7.02
C ILE A 173 1.67 4.28 -7.91
N VAL A 174 2.52 3.47 -7.30
CA VAL A 174 3.16 2.30 -7.90
C VAL A 174 2.50 1.06 -7.30
N ASP A 175 1.61 0.44 -8.05
CA ASP A 175 0.88 -0.75 -7.63
C ASP A 175 1.42 -2.02 -8.30
N LEU A 176 2.12 -2.83 -7.49
CA LEU A 176 2.76 -4.07 -7.92
C LEU A 176 2.15 -5.32 -7.27
N ASP A 177 0.94 -5.20 -6.75
CA ASP A 177 0.07 -6.33 -6.45
C ASP A 177 -0.28 -7.10 -7.74
N VAL A 178 -0.51 -8.41 -7.64
CA VAL A 178 -0.83 -9.24 -8.83
C VAL A 178 -2.17 -8.87 -9.44
N HIS A 179 -3.09 -8.30 -8.66
CA HIS A 179 -4.37 -7.83 -9.11
C HIS A 179 -4.28 -6.37 -9.56
N GLN A 180 -5.10 -5.97 -10.53
CA GLN A 180 -5.14 -4.55 -10.90
C GLN A 180 -5.78 -3.74 -9.77
N GLY A 181 -5.15 -2.63 -9.38
CA GLY A 181 -5.69 -1.63 -8.46
C GLY A 181 -6.86 -0.82 -9.02
N ASP A 182 -7.92 -1.50 -9.43
CA ASP A 182 -9.11 -0.93 -10.08
C ASP A 182 -9.87 0.07 -9.21
N GLY A 183 -9.89 -0.13 -7.89
CA GLY A 183 -10.45 0.80 -6.93
C GLY A 183 -9.67 2.12 -6.88
N THR A 184 -8.34 2.03 -6.91
CA THR A 184 -7.47 3.22 -6.94
C THR A 184 -7.67 3.99 -8.24
N ALA A 185 -7.71 3.28 -9.38
CA ALA A 185 -8.00 3.87 -10.68
C ALA A 185 -9.39 4.57 -10.70
N ASP A 186 -10.45 3.91 -10.22
CA ASP A 186 -11.79 4.50 -10.17
C ASP A 186 -11.87 5.77 -9.31
N ILE A 187 -11.20 5.77 -8.15
CA ILE A 187 -11.25 6.89 -7.21
C ILE A 187 -10.46 8.10 -7.73
N LEU A 188 -9.28 7.87 -8.33
CA LEU A 188 -8.32 8.91 -8.68
C LEU A 188 -8.37 9.37 -10.15
N LYS A 189 -9.18 8.75 -11.02
CA LYS A 189 -9.26 9.07 -12.47
C LYS A 189 -9.45 10.55 -12.81
N ASP A 190 -10.12 11.31 -11.95
CA ASP A 190 -10.44 12.74 -12.16
C ASP A 190 -9.52 13.67 -11.34
N GLU A 191 -8.47 13.13 -10.70
CA GLU A 191 -7.51 13.88 -9.89
C GLU A 191 -6.18 14.03 -10.62
N PRO A 192 -5.95 15.13 -11.38
CA PRO A 192 -4.76 15.29 -12.22
C PRO A 192 -3.45 15.42 -11.44
N ARG A 193 -3.52 15.58 -10.12
CA ARG A 193 -2.36 15.61 -9.22
C ARG A 193 -1.90 14.21 -8.79
N ALA A 194 -2.65 13.17 -9.12
CA ALA A 194 -2.30 11.78 -8.85
C ALA A 194 -2.03 11.05 -10.18
N PHE A 195 -1.01 10.20 -10.20
CA PHE A 195 -0.73 9.31 -11.32
C PHE A 195 -0.70 7.87 -10.82
N THR A 196 -1.50 7.01 -11.44
CA THR A 196 -1.73 5.63 -11.04
C THR A 196 -1.07 4.68 -12.04
N PHE A 197 -0.02 4.00 -11.60
CA PHE A 197 0.64 2.93 -12.33
C PHE A 197 0.30 1.58 -11.70
N SER A 198 -0.16 0.63 -12.51
CA SER A 198 -0.39 -0.76 -12.10
C SER A 198 0.31 -1.73 -13.05
N MET A 199 1.07 -2.67 -12.50
CA MET A 199 1.62 -3.80 -13.25
C MET A 199 1.16 -5.11 -12.62
N HIS A 200 0.27 -5.80 -13.30
CA HIS A 200 -0.57 -6.86 -12.75
C HIS A 200 -0.68 -8.06 -13.70
N GLY A 201 -1.18 -9.20 -13.20
CA GLY A 201 -1.48 -10.35 -14.04
C GLY A 201 -2.66 -10.07 -14.97
N GLU A 202 -2.47 -10.27 -16.27
CA GLU A 202 -3.48 -10.00 -17.30
C GLU A 202 -4.83 -10.66 -16.98
N ARG A 203 -4.76 -11.92 -16.55
CA ARG A 203 -5.91 -12.79 -16.25
C ARG A 203 -6.29 -12.82 -14.77
N ASN A 204 -5.62 -12.04 -13.92
CA ASN A 204 -5.99 -11.88 -12.51
C ASN A 204 -7.23 -11.00 -12.35
N TYR A 205 -7.86 -11.06 -11.19
CA TYR A 205 -8.96 -10.15 -10.83
C TYR A 205 -8.50 -8.68 -10.90
N PRO A 206 -9.39 -7.73 -11.27
CA PRO A 206 -10.77 -7.94 -11.72
C PRO A 206 -10.86 -8.41 -13.17
N VAL A 207 -11.92 -9.17 -13.48
CA VAL A 207 -12.18 -9.63 -14.86
C VAL A 207 -12.36 -8.45 -15.81
N ARG A 208 -13.06 -7.40 -15.37
CA ARG A 208 -13.18 -6.13 -16.07
C ARG A 208 -12.27 -5.11 -15.40
N LYS A 209 -11.16 -4.82 -16.06
CA LYS A 209 -10.17 -3.83 -15.64
C LYS A 209 -10.74 -2.42 -15.74
N ILE A 210 -10.33 -1.53 -14.84
CA ILE A 210 -10.61 -0.09 -14.90
C ILE A 210 -9.30 0.59 -15.27
N ALA A 211 -9.29 1.41 -16.31
CA ALA A 211 -8.07 2.04 -16.79
C ALA A 211 -7.45 2.95 -15.72
N SER A 212 -6.19 2.67 -15.37
CA SER A 212 -5.29 3.57 -14.64
C SER A 212 -4.63 4.55 -15.62
N ASP A 213 -3.69 5.37 -15.15
CA ASP A 213 -2.89 6.23 -16.03
C ASP A 213 -1.83 5.44 -16.83
N LEU A 214 -1.32 4.36 -16.23
CA LEU A 214 -0.48 3.37 -16.90
C LEU A 214 -0.78 1.96 -16.36
N ASP A 215 -1.33 1.11 -17.22
CA ASP A 215 -1.54 -0.31 -16.93
C ASP A 215 -0.57 -1.18 -17.73
N VAL A 216 0.06 -2.15 -17.08
CA VAL A 216 0.92 -3.16 -17.70
C VAL A 216 0.43 -4.54 -17.30
N ALA A 217 -0.24 -5.21 -18.24
CA ALA A 217 -0.68 -6.58 -18.09
C ALA A 217 0.48 -7.56 -18.33
N LEU A 218 0.70 -8.48 -17.40
CA LEU A 218 1.72 -9.51 -17.47
C LEU A 218 1.09 -10.88 -17.76
N PRO A 219 1.70 -11.71 -18.63
CA PRO A 219 1.20 -13.06 -18.90
C PRO A 219 1.35 -13.97 -17.68
N ASP A 220 0.46 -14.96 -17.58
CA ASP A 220 0.53 -16.03 -16.57
C ASP A 220 1.92 -16.69 -16.59
N GLY A 221 2.46 -16.99 -15.41
CA GLY A 221 3.78 -17.61 -15.25
C GLY A 221 4.98 -16.66 -15.41
N THR A 222 4.76 -15.35 -15.52
CA THR A 222 5.89 -14.38 -15.53
C THR A 222 6.72 -14.55 -14.25
N GLY A 223 7.99 -14.94 -14.42
CA GLY A 223 8.96 -15.10 -13.33
C GLY A 223 9.88 -13.90 -13.17
N ASP A 224 10.84 -14.02 -12.26
CA ASP A 224 11.69 -12.92 -11.77
C ASP A 224 12.33 -12.08 -12.88
N ALA A 225 13.07 -12.70 -13.81
CA ALA A 225 13.83 -11.97 -14.82
C ALA A 225 12.94 -11.11 -15.73
N ALA A 226 11.84 -11.68 -16.23
CA ALA A 226 10.91 -10.97 -17.11
C ALA A 226 10.14 -9.87 -16.37
N TYR A 227 9.76 -10.12 -15.11
CA TYR A 227 9.10 -9.13 -14.26
C TYR A 227 10.02 -7.93 -13.99
N LEU A 228 11.25 -8.20 -13.57
CA LEU A 228 12.24 -7.18 -13.22
C LEU A 228 12.71 -6.38 -14.43
N ASP A 229 12.89 -7.01 -15.59
CA ASP A 229 13.23 -6.32 -16.84
C ASP A 229 12.12 -5.33 -17.22
N ARG A 230 10.86 -5.78 -17.20
CA ARG A 230 9.70 -4.93 -17.50
C ARG A 230 9.60 -3.75 -16.53
N LEU A 231 9.70 -4.01 -15.23
CA LEU A 231 9.66 -2.97 -14.20
C LEU A 231 10.82 -1.97 -14.36
N GLY A 232 12.03 -2.47 -14.61
CA GLY A 232 13.23 -1.67 -14.78
C GLY A 232 13.15 -0.69 -15.96
N GLY A 233 12.45 -1.07 -17.03
CA GLY A 233 12.16 -0.17 -18.15
C GLY A 233 11.14 0.92 -17.82
N ILE A 234 10.22 0.70 -16.89
CA ILE A 234 9.10 1.61 -16.60
C ILE A 234 9.46 2.65 -15.54
N LEU A 235 10.22 2.28 -14.50
CA LEU A 235 10.53 3.18 -13.39
C LEU A 235 11.18 4.52 -13.83
N PRO A 236 12.14 4.54 -14.78
CA PRO A 236 12.69 5.79 -15.31
C PRO A 236 11.62 6.70 -15.92
N ASP A 237 10.71 6.14 -16.73
CA ASP A 237 9.62 6.88 -17.36
C ASP A 237 8.67 7.48 -16.33
N LEU A 238 8.32 6.72 -15.29
CA LEU A 238 7.49 7.23 -14.19
C LEU A 238 8.15 8.43 -13.50
N SER A 239 9.44 8.35 -13.21
CA SER A 239 10.16 9.47 -12.57
C SER A 239 10.39 10.67 -13.49
N ALA A 240 10.39 10.48 -14.82
CA ALA A 240 10.58 11.55 -15.80
C ALA A 240 9.30 12.37 -16.03
N ARG A 241 8.12 11.80 -15.78
CA ARG A 241 6.81 12.45 -16.01
C ARG A 241 6.60 13.69 -15.15
N ALA A 242 6.94 13.61 -13.87
CA ALA A 242 6.80 14.72 -12.93
C ALA A 242 7.73 14.54 -11.73
N ARG A 243 7.97 15.63 -10.99
CA ARG A 243 8.56 15.55 -9.67
C ARG A 243 7.47 15.18 -8.66
N TRP A 244 7.43 13.90 -8.29
CA TRP A 244 6.52 13.38 -7.26
C TRP A 244 6.96 13.86 -5.88
N ASP A 245 6.01 14.41 -5.12
CA ASP A 245 6.26 14.81 -3.73
C ASP A 245 6.24 13.58 -2.79
N ILE A 246 5.54 12.51 -3.19
CA ILE A 246 5.54 11.22 -2.52
C ILE A 246 5.16 10.10 -3.51
N VAL A 247 5.76 8.93 -3.32
CA VAL A 247 5.41 7.69 -4.00
C VAL A 247 4.74 6.73 -3.02
N PHE A 248 3.49 6.36 -3.28
CA PHE A 248 2.85 5.23 -2.62
C PHE A 248 3.26 3.94 -3.34
N TYR A 249 3.84 3.00 -2.60
CA TYR A 249 4.28 1.72 -3.14
C TYR A 249 3.44 0.59 -2.54
N ASN A 250 2.55 0.00 -3.34
CA ASN A 250 1.80 -1.19 -2.96
C ASN A 250 2.60 -2.45 -3.33
N ALA A 251 3.16 -3.11 -2.32
CA ALA A 251 4.12 -4.19 -2.47
C ALA A 251 3.47 -5.58 -2.25
N GLY A 252 2.28 -5.81 -2.84
CA GLY A 252 1.56 -7.09 -2.75
C GLY A 252 2.48 -8.28 -3.03
N VAL A 253 2.41 -9.33 -2.22
CA VAL A 253 3.28 -10.52 -2.35
C VAL A 253 2.58 -11.68 -3.07
N ASP A 254 1.36 -11.45 -3.55
CA ASP A 254 0.56 -12.39 -4.33
C ASP A 254 1.03 -12.57 -5.77
N VAL A 255 2.08 -11.86 -6.18
CA VAL A 255 2.86 -12.16 -7.40
C VAL A 255 3.76 -13.40 -7.25
N HIS A 256 3.91 -13.91 -6.02
CA HIS A 256 4.75 -15.06 -5.70
C HIS A 256 4.18 -16.37 -6.26
N ALA A 257 5.05 -17.30 -6.66
CA ALA A 257 4.68 -18.59 -7.28
C ALA A 257 3.81 -19.49 -6.39
N GLU A 258 3.89 -19.31 -5.07
CA GLU A 258 3.09 -20.05 -4.08
C GLU A 258 1.81 -19.32 -3.65
N ASP A 259 1.49 -18.16 -4.24
CA ASP A 259 0.22 -17.52 -3.98
C ASP A 259 -0.92 -18.25 -4.69
N ARG A 260 -2.03 -18.49 -3.98
CA ARG A 260 -3.17 -19.23 -4.52
C ARG A 260 -4.12 -18.39 -5.38
N LEU A 261 -4.04 -17.05 -5.28
CA LEU A 261 -4.87 -16.12 -6.04
C LEU A 261 -4.07 -15.46 -7.16
N GLY A 262 -2.74 -15.42 -7.05
CA GLY A 262 -1.81 -15.02 -8.10
C GLY A 262 -1.72 -15.99 -9.27
N ARG A 263 -1.27 -15.48 -10.43
CA ARG A 263 -0.94 -16.28 -11.62
C ARG A 263 0.48 -16.03 -12.13
N LEU A 264 1.26 -15.23 -11.41
CA LEU A 264 2.67 -14.99 -11.72
C LEU A 264 3.54 -16.01 -10.95
N SER A 265 4.85 -15.94 -11.13
CA SER A 265 5.76 -16.95 -10.58
C SER A 265 7.04 -16.34 -10.03
N LEU A 266 6.91 -15.26 -9.27
CA LEU A 266 8.07 -14.67 -8.60
C LEU A 266 8.53 -15.56 -7.44
N SER A 267 9.84 -15.57 -7.20
CA SER A 267 10.46 -16.17 -6.02
C SER A 267 10.57 -15.15 -4.87
N ASP A 268 10.97 -15.60 -3.68
CA ASP A 268 11.32 -14.72 -2.56
C ASP A 268 12.47 -13.75 -2.94
N ASP A 269 13.44 -14.22 -3.72
CA ASP A 269 14.52 -13.37 -4.27
C ASP A 269 14.00 -12.37 -5.30
N GLY A 270 13.02 -12.78 -6.12
CA GLY A 270 12.31 -11.92 -7.05
C GLY A 270 11.55 -10.79 -6.35
N LEU A 271 10.83 -11.10 -5.27
CA LEU A 271 10.17 -10.11 -4.42
C LEU A 271 11.18 -9.12 -3.83
N ARG A 272 12.30 -9.63 -3.29
CA ARG A 272 13.35 -8.78 -2.73
C ARG A 272 14.00 -7.89 -3.79
N ALA A 273 14.26 -8.43 -4.98
CA ALA A 273 14.82 -7.68 -6.10
C ALA A 273 13.85 -6.60 -6.59
N ARG A 274 12.55 -6.90 -6.67
CA ARG A 274 11.49 -5.94 -7.02
C ARG A 274 11.45 -4.79 -6.02
N ASP A 275 11.30 -5.10 -4.74
CA ASP A 275 11.20 -4.10 -3.68
C ASP A 275 12.47 -3.25 -3.63
N THR A 276 13.65 -3.87 -3.78
CA THR A 276 14.93 -3.16 -3.86
C THR A 276 14.98 -2.24 -5.08
N MET A 277 14.50 -2.69 -6.24
CA MET A 277 14.50 -1.90 -7.46
C MET A 277 13.65 -0.64 -7.30
N VAL A 278 12.41 -0.77 -6.81
CA VAL A 278 11.49 0.36 -6.59
C VAL A 278 12.04 1.32 -5.54
N VAL A 279 12.38 0.80 -4.35
CA VAL A 279 12.84 1.63 -3.23
C VAL A 279 14.12 2.36 -3.61
N ARG A 280 15.11 1.66 -4.17
CA ARG A 280 16.37 2.27 -4.61
C ARG A 280 16.15 3.34 -5.66
N HIS A 281 15.28 3.11 -6.64
CA HIS A 281 15.03 4.06 -7.73
C HIS A 281 14.56 5.41 -7.20
N PHE A 282 13.46 5.42 -6.45
CA PHE A 282 12.89 6.68 -5.96
C PHE A 282 13.70 7.32 -4.83
N ARG A 283 14.32 6.51 -3.95
CA ARG A 283 15.20 7.04 -2.89
C ARG A 283 16.45 7.71 -3.45
N ARG A 284 17.06 7.18 -4.53
CA ARG A 284 18.20 7.83 -5.21
C ARG A 284 17.82 9.18 -5.84
N LEU A 285 16.56 9.37 -6.18
CA LEU A 285 16.01 10.64 -6.68
C LEU A 285 15.53 11.57 -5.55
N GLY A 286 15.70 11.17 -4.29
CA GLY A 286 15.26 11.93 -3.13
C GLY A 286 13.74 12.01 -2.98
N MET A 287 12.99 11.13 -3.64
CA MET A 287 11.53 11.06 -3.54
C MET A 287 11.13 10.24 -2.31
N PRO A 288 10.26 10.77 -1.43
CA PRO A 288 9.72 10.02 -0.30
C PRO A 288 8.88 8.81 -0.73
N ILE A 289 8.95 7.72 0.02
CA ILE A 289 8.16 6.50 -0.24
C ILE A 289 7.28 6.16 0.96
N CYS A 290 6.01 5.90 0.71
CA CYS A 290 5.08 5.25 1.64
C CYS A 290 4.77 3.83 1.15
N GLY A 291 5.37 2.82 1.78
CA GLY A 291 5.13 1.41 1.46
C GLY A 291 3.88 0.87 2.17
N VAL A 292 3.10 0.05 1.48
CA VAL A 292 1.98 -0.72 2.04
C VAL A 292 2.06 -2.17 1.54
N ILE A 293 1.52 -3.11 2.31
CA ILE A 293 1.82 -4.53 2.08
C ILE A 293 0.97 -5.23 1.01
N GLY A 294 -0.22 -4.71 0.70
CA GLY A 294 -1.11 -5.26 -0.33
C GLY A 294 -1.62 -6.69 -0.10
N GLY A 295 -1.92 -7.35 -1.22
CA GLY A 295 -2.37 -8.73 -1.33
C GLY A 295 -1.32 -9.76 -0.99
N GLY A 296 -1.78 -10.99 -0.80
CA GLY A 296 -0.98 -12.10 -0.31
C GLY A 296 -1.89 -13.08 0.43
N TYR A 297 -1.98 -14.30 -0.09
CA TYR A 297 -3.05 -15.25 0.19
C TYR A 297 -2.58 -16.69 0.36
N SER A 298 -1.27 -16.96 0.40
CA SER A 298 -0.74 -18.29 0.71
C SER A 298 -1.36 -18.87 2.00
N THR A 299 -1.57 -20.20 2.00
CA THR A 299 -2.06 -20.93 3.18
C THR A 299 -1.00 -21.10 4.25
N ASP A 300 0.29 -21.03 3.88
CA ASP A 300 1.39 -20.94 4.84
C ASP A 300 1.50 -19.48 5.31
N VAL A 301 0.73 -19.15 6.36
CA VAL A 301 0.65 -17.79 6.89
C VAL A 301 1.99 -17.32 7.48
N PRO A 302 2.78 -18.15 8.20
CA PRO A 302 4.14 -17.80 8.59
C PRO A 302 5.04 -17.43 7.40
N ALA A 303 5.07 -18.24 6.33
CA ALA A 303 5.83 -17.90 5.12
C ALA A 303 5.30 -16.63 4.44
N LEU A 304 3.97 -16.46 4.38
CA LEU A 304 3.34 -15.25 3.87
C LEU A 304 3.75 -13.99 4.64
N ALA A 305 3.77 -14.07 5.98
CA ALA A 305 4.25 -12.98 6.83
C ALA A 305 5.73 -12.70 6.60
N ALA A 306 6.55 -13.74 6.44
CA ALA A 306 7.96 -13.60 6.10
C ALA A 306 8.18 -12.89 4.76
N ARG A 307 7.35 -13.18 3.75
CA ARG A 307 7.34 -12.50 2.44
C ARG A 307 6.97 -11.03 2.56
N HIS A 308 5.90 -10.70 3.27
CA HIS A 308 5.53 -9.29 3.49
C HIS A 308 6.62 -8.51 4.24
N ALA A 309 7.41 -9.16 5.09
CA ALA A 309 8.52 -8.51 5.79
C ALA A 309 9.68 -8.11 4.86
N ILE A 310 9.78 -8.66 3.65
CA ILE A 310 10.81 -8.32 2.66
C ILE A 310 10.80 -6.82 2.36
N LEU A 311 9.62 -6.22 2.19
CA LEU A 311 9.48 -4.78 1.97
C LEU A 311 10.16 -3.97 3.08
N PHE A 312 9.95 -4.37 4.34
CA PHE A 312 10.45 -3.65 5.52
C PHE A 312 11.97 -3.84 5.67
N GLU A 313 12.48 -5.05 5.43
CA GLU A 313 13.92 -5.32 5.39
C GLU A 313 14.60 -4.46 4.33
N VAL A 314 14.08 -4.46 3.09
CA VAL A 314 14.59 -3.63 2.01
C VAL A 314 14.51 -2.15 2.41
N ALA A 315 13.35 -1.67 2.81
CA ALA A 315 13.13 -0.27 3.16
C ALA A 315 14.06 0.20 4.29
N SER A 316 14.36 -0.66 5.28
CA SER A 316 15.31 -0.35 6.35
C SER A 316 16.73 -0.11 5.87
N GLY A 317 17.15 -0.75 4.76
CA GLY A 317 18.44 -0.50 4.12
C GLY A 317 18.53 0.86 3.42
N PHE A 318 17.39 1.53 3.20
CA PHE A 318 17.28 2.86 2.58
C PHE A 318 16.69 3.92 3.53
N ALA A 319 16.42 3.53 4.78
CA ALA A 319 16.10 4.42 5.87
C ALA A 319 17.37 5.13 6.29
#